data_AF-V9ILQ3-F1
#
_entry.id   AF-V9ILQ3-F1
#
_cell.length_a   1.000
_cell.length_b   1.000
_cell.length_c   1.000
_cell.angle_alpha   90.00
_cell.angle_beta   90.00
_cell.angle_gamma   90.00
#
_symmetry.space_group_name_H-M   'P 1'
#
loop_
_entity.id
_entity.type
_entity.pdbx_description
1 polymer ?
#
loop_
_entity_poly.entity_id
_entity_poly.type
_entity_poly.pdbx_seq_one_letter_code
_entity_poly.pdbx_strand_id
1 'polypeptide(L)' 'MALCPSATDSKILGDVSKQLLSPRYVDAWLRDTASSVPQRAEHVAKALIQILNTDKSGSVWLVEKSQPPHEITFPKI' A
#
# COMPACT_ATOMS: atom_id res chain seq x y z
N MET A 1 -4.74 -14.59 2.88
CA MET A 1 -5.03 -13.23 2.42
C MET A 1 -3.79 -12.36 2.55
N ALA A 2 -3.61 -11.41 1.63
CA ALA A 2 -2.66 -10.30 1.76
C ALA A 2 -3.37 -8.95 1.57
N LEU A 3 -3.00 -7.95 2.39
CA LEU A 3 -3.42 -6.56 2.25
C LEU A 3 -2.26 -5.74 1.70
N CYS A 4 -2.49 -5.02 0.60
CA CYS A 4 -1.51 -4.19 -0.08
C CYS A 4 -2.00 -2.73 -0.07
N PRO A 5 -1.71 -1.94 0.97
CA PRO A 5 -2.04 -0.53 0.98
C PRO A 5 -1.09 0.25 0.06
N SER A 6 -1.63 1.24 -0.65
CA SER A 6 -0.85 2.28 -1.32
C SER A 6 -0.20 3.22 -0.29
N ALA A 7 0.52 4.25 -0.74
CA ALA A 7 1.19 5.22 0.14
C ALA A 7 0.24 5.68 1.25
N THR A 8 0.68 5.54 2.48
CA THR A 8 -0.14 5.77 3.67
C THR A 8 0.61 6.70 4.59
N ASP A 9 -0.06 7.77 5.03
CA ASP A 9 0.45 8.71 6.01
C ASP A 9 0.59 8.00 7.36
N SER A 10 1.83 7.63 7.66
CA SER A 10 2.20 6.84 8.84
C SER A 10 3.65 7.12 9.21
N LYS A 11 4.01 6.80 10.45
CA LYS A 11 5.38 6.99 10.95
C LYS A 11 6.37 5.91 10.50
N ILE A 12 5.96 5.02 9.59
CA ILE A 12 6.81 3.92 9.08
C ILE A 12 7.92 4.50 8.19
N LEU A 13 7.55 5.42 7.30
CA LEU A 13 8.48 6.14 6.44
C LEU A 13 9.05 7.33 7.22
N GLY A 14 10.35 7.28 7.51
CA GLY A 14 11.10 8.37 8.12
C GLY A 14 12.10 8.93 7.12
N ASP A 15 13.37 8.92 7.49
CA ASP A 15 14.46 9.22 6.58
C ASP A 15 14.68 8.06 5.59
N VAL A 16 14.07 8.14 4.42
CA VAL A 16 14.12 7.09 3.39
C VAL A 16 15.54 6.74 2.96
N SER A 17 16.50 7.68 3.05
CA SER A 17 17.89 7.43 2.72
C SER A 17 18.55 6.36 3.61
N LYS A 18 18.02 6.18 4.83
CA LYS A 18 18.46 5.17 5.81
C LYS A 18 17.66 3.88 5.75
N GLN A 19 16.52 3.88 5.05
CA GLN A 19 15.62 2.73 4.93
C GLN A 19 15.81 1.99 3.60
N LEU A 20 16.33 2.67 2.58
CA LEU A 20 16.69 2.07 1.30
C LEU A 20 18.00 1.27 1.43
N LEU A 21 18.13 0.21 0.62
CA LEU A 21 19.33 -0.63 0.55
C LEU A 21 20.59 0.15 0.15
N SER A 22 20.44 1.28 -0.54
CA SER A 22 21.54 2.15 -0.95
C SER A 22 21.05 3.59 -1.11
N PRO A 23 21.86 4.60 -0.74
CA PRO A 23 21.55 6.01 -0.99
C PRO A 23 21.34 6.34 -2.47
N ARG A 24 21.90 5.55 -3.39
CA ARG A 24 21.72 5.72 -4.84
C ARG A 24 20.28 5.51 -5.30
N TYR A 25 19.45 4.86 -4.49
CA TYR A 25 18.04 4.64 -4.81
C TYR A 25 17.13 5.78 -4.38
N VAL A 26 17.63 6.81 -3.69
CA VAL A 26 16.83 7.96 -3.27
C VAL A 26 16.23 8.67 -4.47
N ASP A 27 17.02 8.90 -5.53
CA ASP A 27 16.52 9.58 -6.73
C ASP A 27 15.44 8.76 -7.45
N ALA A 28 15.57 7.43 -7.47
CA ALA A 28 14.56 6.55 -8.03
C ALA A 28 13.28 6.60 -7.18
N TRP A 29 13.40 6.48 -5.86
CA TRP A 29 12.28 6.58 -4.93
C TRP A 29 11.53 7.91 -5.08
N LEU A 30 12.24 9.04 -5.14
CA LEU A 30 11.64 10.36 -5.32
C LEU A 30 10.86 10.47 -6.64
N ARG A 31 11.41 9.94 -7.75
CA ARG A 31 10.69 9.92 -9.04
C ARG A 31 9.45 9.05 -8.99
N ASP A 32 9.56 7.84 -8.45
CA ASP A 32 8.49 6.86 -8.44
C ASP A 32 7.34 7.27 -7.49
N THR A 33 7.65 8.02 -6.43
CA THR A 33 6.67 8.48 -5.44
C THR A 33 6.17 9.91 -5.66
N ALA A 34 6.71 10.66 -6.63
CA ALA A 34 6.39 12.08 -6.85
C ALA A 34 4.88 12.37 -7.05
N SER A 35 4.14 11.44 -7.64
CA SER A 35 2.69 11.56 -7.89
C SER A 35 1.83 10.87 -6.82
N SER A 36 2.46 10.29 -5.80
CA SER A 36 1.76 9.52 -4.78
C SER A 36 1.04 10.46 -3.82
N VAL A 37 -0.28 10.29 -3.70
CA VAL A 37 -1.09 10.99 -2.71
C VAL A 37 -1.35 10.04 -1.55
N PRO A 38 -0.72 10.26 -0.38
CA PRO A 38 -0.86 9.35 0.74
C PRO A 38 -2.29 9.36 1.28
N GLN A 39 -2.82 8.17 1.57
CA GLN A 39 -4.09 8.00 2.28
C GLN A 39 -3.87 7.97 3.78
N ARG A 40 -4.94 8.22 4.55
CA ARG A 40 -4.88 8.14 6.01
C ARG A 40 -4.82 6.68 6.50
N ALA A 41 -4.08 6.43 7.58
CA ALA A 41 -4.01 5.10 8.17
C ALA A 41 -5.38 4.57 8.63
N GLU A 42 -6.29 5.45 9.10
CA GLU A 42 -7.64 5.07 9.51
C GLU A 42 -8.49 4.56 8.34
N HIS A 43 -8.24 5.05 7.12
CA HIS A 43 -8.90 4.54 5.93
C HIS A 43 -8.47 3.09 5.67
N VAL A 44 -7.17 2.80 5.74
CA VAL A 44 -6.62 1.45 5.59
C VAL A 44 -7.15 0.51 6.67
N ALA A 45 -7.23 0.97 7.92
CA ALA A 45 -7.76 0.18 9.04
C ALA A 45 -9.23 -0.20 8.82
N LYS A 46 -10.07 0.74 8.38
CA LYS A 46 -11.49 0.47 8.06
C LYS A 46 -11.62 -0.52 6.90
N ALA A 47 -10.81 -0.37 5.86
CA ALA A 47 -10.79 -1.28 4.73
C ALA A 47 -10.37 -2.70 5.15
N LEU A 48 -9.38 -2.84 6.03
CA LEU A 48 -8.97 -4.14 6.58
C LEU A 48 -10.13 -4.84 7.30
N ILE A 49 -10.88 -4.12 8.14
CA ILE A 49 -12.06 -4.69 8.82
C ILE A 49 -13.10 -5.20 7.81
N GLN A 50 -13.34 -4.45 6.72
CA GLN A 50 -14.25 -4.89 5.66
C GLN A 50 -13.76 -6.18 5.01
N ILE A 51 -12.48 -6.23 4.65
CA ILE A 51 -11.88 -7.39 3.98
C ILE A 51 -11.93 -8.63 4.87
N LEU A 52 -11.60 -8.52 6.16
CA LEU A 52 -11.60 -9.64 7.10
C LEU A 52 -12.97 -10.34 7.20
N ASN A 53 -14.07 -9.65 6.87
CA ASN A 53 -15.41 -10.25 6.86
C ASN A 53 -15.73 -11.03 5.58
N THR A 54 -14.99 -10.80 4.49
CA THR A 54 -15.32 -11.31 3.14
C THR A 54 -14.17 -12.02 2.45
N ASP A 55 -12.98 -12.09 3.07
CA ASP A 55 -11.80 -12.63 2.44
C ASP A 55 -11.92 -14.12 2.08
N LYS A 56 -11.03 -14.56 1.19
CA LYS A 56 -10.83 -15.97 0.90
C LYS A 56 -9.37 -16.31 1.10
N SER A 57 -9.09 -17.57 1.43
CA SER A 57 -7.71 -18.04 1.47
C SER A 57 -7.04 -17.78 0.12
N GLY A 58 -5.85 -17.19 0.15
CA GLY A 58 -5.10 -16.77 -1.04
C GLY A 58 -5.48 -15.43 -1.68
N SER A 59 -6.53 -14.73 -1.23
CA SER A 59 -6.93 -13.43 -1.84
C SER A 59 -5.89 -12.32 -1.61
N VAL A 60 -5.74 -11.40 -2.57
CA VAL A 60 -4.89 -10.21 -2.49
C VAL A 60 -5.74 -8.96 -2.65
N TRP A 61 -5.63 -8.01 -1.73
CA TRP A 61 -6.49 -6.82 -1.71
C TRP A 61 -5.68 -5.53 -1.81
N LEU A 62 -6.12 -4.62 -2.68
CA LEU A 62 -5.54 -3.29 -2.84
C LEU A 62 -6.42 -2.25 -2.14
N VAL A 63 -5.79 -1.38 -1.36
CA VAL A 63 -6.43 -0.21 -0.74
C VAL A 63 -5.65 1.03 -1.15
N GLU A 64 -6.25 1.87 -1.98
CA GLU A 64 -5.58 3.05 -2.53
C GLU A 64 -6.54 4.22 -2.72
N LYS A 65 -5.99 5.43 -2.83
CA LYS A 65 -6.70 6.65 -3.27
C LYS A 65 -7.97 6.98 -2.48
N SER A 66 -8.06 6.54 -1.22
CA SER A 66 -9.28 6.66 -0.42
C SER A 66 -10.53 6.01 -1.05
N GLN A 67 -10.33 5.01 -1.91
CA GLN A 67 -11.38 4.22 -2.55
C GLN A 67 -11.68 2.94 -1.74
N PRO A 68 -12.85 2.32 -1.92
CA PRO A 68 -13.17 1.04 -1.30
C PRO A 68 -12.11 -0.05 -1.62
N PRO A 69 -11.86 -0.98 -0.68
CA PRO A 69 -10.95 -2.10 -0.93
C PRO A 69 -11.44 -2.95 -2.10
N HIS A 70 -10.54 -3.37 -2.97
CA HIS A 70 -10.86 -4.29 -4.06
C HIS A 70 -9.84 -5.42 -4.17
N GLU A 71 -10.33 -6.61 -4.54
CA GLU A 71 -9.51 -7.79 -4.74
C GLU A 71 -8.78 -7.71 -6.09
N ILE A 72 -7.48 -7.95 -6.08
CA ILE A 72 -6.67 -8.07 -7.30
C ILE A 72 -6.86 -9.49 -7.84
N THR A 73 -7.27 -9.58 -9.10
CA THR A 73 -7.31 -10.85 -9.83
C THR A 73 -6.13 -10.91 -10.80
N PHE A 74 -5.29 -11.95 -10.67
CA PHE A 74 -4.17 -12.15 -11.59
C PHE A 74 -4.62 -12.97 -12.81
N PRO A 75 -4.09 -12.68 -14.01
CA PRO A 75 -4.28 -13.53 -15.17
C PRO A 75 -3.79 -14.95 -14.86
N LYS A 76 -4.53 -15.96 -15.32
CA LYS A 76 -4.02 -17.34 -15.31
C LYS A 76 -2.92 -17.43 -16.38
N ILE A 77 -1.78 -17.96 -15.98
CA ILE A 77 -0.64 -18.28 -16.87
C ILE A 77 -1.02 -19.47 -17.74
#